data_AF-A0A7C5NHS1-F1
#
_entry.id   AF-A0A7C5NHS1-F1
#
_cell.length_a   1.000
_cell.length_b   1.000
_cell.length_c   1.000
_cell.angle_alpha   90.00
_cell.angle_beta   90.00
_cell.angle_gamma   90.00
#
_symmetry.space_group_name_H-M   'P 1'
#
loop_
_entity.id
_entity.type
_entity.pdbx_description
1 polymer ?
#
loop_
_entity_poly.entity_id
_entity_poly.type
_entity_poly.pdbx_seq_one_letter_code
_entity_poly.pdbx_strand_id
1 'polypeptide(L)'
;MAKTKTTALKLYTELVENFKIKEKIGSVEIKLGNITAKYNGKDAIGDLLQEWLGEWMKSKNYYFRTKENTQAFPDFLLSESDTKDFLELKTFNASASPAFDIANFDSYCTSLLTIPERIEADYLIFSYKMVNAELSIDNVWL
;
A
#
# COMPACT_ATOMS: atom_id res chain seq x y z
N MET A 1 7.07 22.69 -7.60
CA MET A 1 6.48 23.04 -6.28
C MET A 1 7.17 22.18 -5.22
N ALA A 2 7.35 22.68 -4.00
CA ALA A 2 7.89 21.86 -2.91
C ALA A 2 6.90 20.74 -2.57
N LYS A 3 7.40 19.52 -2.29
CA LYS A 3 6.55 18.40 -1.84
C LYS A 3 6.10 18.63 -0.39
N THR A 4 4.88 18.24 -0.08
CA THR A 4 4.28 18.37 1.26
C THR A 4 4.70 17.18 2.13
N LYS A 5 5.30 17.43 3.31
CA LYS A 5 5.58 16.38 4.29
C LYS A 5 4.29 15.78 4.85
N THR A 6 4.33 14.48 5.15
CA THR A 6 3.18 13.73 5.67
C THR A 6 3.62 12.69 6.70
N THR A 7 2.66 12.10 7.39
CA THR A 7 2.83 10.95 8.28
C THR A 7 1.83 9.87 7.88
N ALA A 8 2.02 8.64 8.37
CA ALA A 8 1.10 7.55 8.08
C ALA A 8 -0.33 7.86 8.57
N LEU A 9 -0.47 8.41 9.79
CA LEU A 9 -1.77 8.82 10.32
C LEU A 9 -2.44 9.89 9.44
N LYS A 10 -1.69 10.89 8.97
CA LYS A 10 -2.24 11.93 8.10
C LYS A 10 -2.66 11.37 6.73
N LEU A 11 -1.88 10.44 6.18
CA LEU A 11 -2.23 9.73 4.94
C LEU A 11 -3.51 8.92 5.13
N TYR A 12 -3.60 8.15 6.23
CA TYR A 12 -4.78 7.36 6.57
C TYR A 12 -6.03 8.24 6.69
N THR A 13 -5.96 9.34 7.46
CA THR A 13 -7.07 10.29 7.62
C THR A 13 -7.49 10.87 6.27
N GLU A 14 -6.55 11.34 5.45
CA GLU A 14 -6.85 11.87 4.11
C GLU A 14 -7.49 10.81 3.20
N LEU A 15 -6.99 9.57 3.25
CA LEU A 15 -7.47 8.47 2.41
C LEU A 15 -8.89 8.01 2.80
N VAL A 16 -9.17 7.93 4.10
CA VAL A 16 -10.42 7.40 4.63
C VAL A 16 -11.50 8.48 4.72
N GLU A 17 -11.18 9.67 5.24
CA GLU A 17 -12.18 10.70 5.53
C GLU A 17 -12.44 11.60 4.32
N ASN A 18 -11.38 12.04 3.63
CA ASN A 18 -11.50 13.01 2.54
C ASN A 18 -11.64 12.34 1.18
N PHE A 19 -10.76 11.39 0.87
CA PHE A 19 -10.84 10.63 -0.38
C PHE A 19 -11.96 9.60 -0.35
N LYS A 20 -12.38 9.13 0.84
CA LYS A 20 -13.46 8.15 1.03
C LYS A 20 -13.24 6.88 0.22
N ILE A 21 -12.05 6.28 0.35
CA ILE A 21 -11.63 5.13 -0.47
C ILE A 21 -12.65 3.97 -0.47
N LYS A 22 -13.34 3.74 0.65
CA LYS A 22 -14.35 2.67 0.78
C LYS A 22 -15.60 2.86 -0.08
N GLU A 23 -15.84 4.08 -0.56
CA GLU A 23 -16.94 4.41 -1.47
C GLU A 23 -16.51 4.38 -2.95
N LYS A 24 -15.24 4.07 -3.23
CA LYS A 24 -14.70 4.08 -4.60
C LYS A 24 -14.79 2.69 -5.21
N ILE A 25 -15.08 2.69 -6.50
CA ILE A 25 -15.02 1.50 -7.36
C ILE A 25 -13.88 1.70 -8.34
N GLY A 26 -12.98 0.73 -8.38
CA GLY A 26 -11.89 0.62 -9.34
C GLY A 26 -12.06 -0.61 -10.23
N SER A 27 -11.11 -0.77 -11.14
CA SER A 27 -10.97 -1.96 -11.97
C SER A 27 -9.51 -2.17 -12.30
N VAL A 28 -9.17 -3.41 -12.66
CA VAL A 28 -7.88 -3.75 -13.25
C VAL A 28 -8.15 -4.25 -14.66
N GLU A 29 -7.50 -3.64 -15.64
CA GLU A 29 -7.65 -4.00 -17.04
C GLU A 29 -6.31 -3.93 -17.76
N ILE A 30 -6.08 -4.88 -18.68
CA ILE A 30 -5.01 -4.78 -19.65
C ILE A 30 -5.60 -4.28 -20.97
N LYS A 31 -4.96 -3.27 -21.54
CA LYS A 31 -5.27 -2.75 -22.88
C LYS A 31 -4.08 -3.00 -23.79
N LEU A 32 -4.30 -3.75 -24.87
CA LEU A 32 -3.28 -4.03 -25.87
C LEU A 32 -3.89 -3.81 -27.27
N GLY A 33 -3.43 -2.76 -27.96
CA GLY A 33 -4.05 -2.32 -29.20
C GLY A 33 -5.51 -1.90 -28.99
N ASN A 34 -6.43 -2.53 -29.71
CA ASN A 34 -7.87 -2.32 -29.60
C ASN A 34 -8.59 -3.36 -28.71
N ILE A 35 -7.84 -4.21 -28.00
CA ILE A 35 -8.38 -5.27 -27.14
C ILE A 35 -8.22 -4.87 -25.67
N THR A 36 -9.32 -4.97 -24.92
CA THR A 36 -9.34 -4.78 -23.46
C THR A 36 -9.76 -6.08 -22.81
N ALA A 37 -8.98 -6.57 -21.84
CA ALA A 37 -9.34 -7.70 -20.99
C ALA A 37 -9.43 -7.23 -19.53
N LYS A 38 -10.57 -7.51 -18.90
CA LYS A 38 -10.80 -7.21 -17.48
C LYS A 38 -10.19 -8.30 -16.61
N TYR A 39 -9.46 -7.89 -15.59
CA TYR A 39 -8.92 -8.78 -14.59
C TYR A 39 -9.94 -9.00 -13.46
N ASN A 40 -10.16 -10.26 -13.09
CA ASN A 40 -11.05 -10.65 -11.99
C ASN A 40 -10.38 -11.62 -11.02
N GLY A 41 -9.04 -11.72 -11.08
CA GLY A 41 -8.24 -12.54 -10.18
C GLY A 41 -7.90 -11.82 -8.88
N LYS A 42 -7.09 -12.46 -8.04
CA LYS A 42 -6.68 -11.94 -6.72
C LYS A 42 -5.18 -11.74 -6.60
N ASP A 43 -4.41 -12.51 -7.35
CA ASP A 43 -2.96 -12.68 -7.15
C ASP A 43 -2.17 -11.38 -7.33
N ALA A 44 -2.53 -10.55 -8.32
CA ALA A 44 -1.86 -9.27 -8.57
C ALA A 44 -2.41 -8.06 -7.78
N ILE A 45 -3.51 -8.20 -7.03
CA ILE A 45 -4.21 -7.03 -6.47
C ILE A 45 -3.36 -6.30 -5.42
N GLY A 46 -2.56 -7.03 -4.63
CA GLY A 46 -1.70 -6.42 -3.61
C GLY A 46 -0.67 -5.47 -4.21
N ASP A 47 0.13 -5.97 -5.15
CA ASP A 47 1.16 -5.19 -5.84
C ASP A 47 0.56 -3.99 -6.57
N LEU A 48 -0.58 -4.19 -7.24
CA LEU A 48 -1.28 -3.11 -7.95
C LEU A 48 -1.83 -2.03 -7.01
N LEU A 49 -2.30 -2.40 -5.80
CA LEU A 49 -2.74 -1.44 -4.79
C LEU A 49 -1.57 -0.67 -4.17
N GLN A 50 -0.39 -1.29 -4.07
CA GLN A 50 0.84 -0.62 -3.64
C GLN A 50 1.28 0.44 -4.66
N GLU A 51 1.33 0.08 -5.95
CA GLU A 51 1.61 1.03 -7.02
C GLU A 51 0.59 2.17 -7.05
N TRP A 52 -0.71 1.83 -6.94
CA TRP A 52 -1.79 2.80 -6.90
C TRP A 52 -1.66 3.77 -5.71
N LEU A 53 -1.28 3.29 -4.52
CA LEU A 53 -1.07 4.15 -3.35
C LEU A 53 0.07 5.15 -3.59
N GLY A 54 1.15 4.72 -4.25
CA GLY A 54 2.22 5.60 -4.68
C GLY A 54 1.75 6.71 -5.62
N GLU A 55 0.96 6.37 -6.64
CA GLU A 55 0.36 7.35 -7.57
C GLU A 55 -0.63 8.29 -6.87
N TRP A 56 -1.43 7.76 -5.93
CA TRP A 56 -2.34 8.57 -5.13
C TRP A 56 -1.57 9.60 -4.29
N MET A 57 -0.48 9.20 -3.61
CA MET A 57 0.37 10.13 -2.84
C MET A 57 1.03 11.19 -3.74
N LYS A 58 1.45 10.83 -4.96
CA LYS A 58 1.97 11.80 -5.95
C LYS A 58 0.89 12.80 -6.35
N SER A 59 -0.35 12.35 -6.58
CA SER A 59 -1.47 13.23 -6.93
C SER A 59 -1.80 14.27 -5.84
N LYS A 60 -1.48 13.95 -4.58
CA LYS A 60 -1.61 14.85 -3.42
C LYS A 60 -0.37 15.71 -3.16
N ASN A 61 0.65 15.61 -4.01
CA ASN A 61 1.95 16.26 -3.88
C ASN A 61 2.63 15.93 -2.53
N TYR A 62 2.45 14.72 -2.00
CA TYR A 62 3.14 14.28 -0.79
C TYR A 62 4.59 13.89 -1.07
N TYR A 63 5.44 14.18 -0.09
CA TYR A 63 6.79 13.66 -0.06
C TYR A 63 6.77 12.20 0.41
N PHE A 64 7.43 11.34 -0.38
CA PHE A 64 7.80 10.00 0.00
C PHE A 64 8.96 9.54 -0.90
N ARG A 65 9.66 8.50 -0.47
CA ARG A 65 10.66 7.76 -1.25
C ARG A 65 10.34 6.28 -1.21
N THR A 66 10.86 5.54 -2.17
CA THR A 66 10.88 4.08 -2.18
C THR A 66 12.34 3.64 -2.15
N LYS A 67 12.62 2.43 -1.66
CA LYS A 67 13.95 1.84 -1.78
C LYS A 67 14.25 1.47 -3.24
N GLU A 68 15.53 1.40 -3.59
CA GLU A 68 15.96 0.96 -4.94
C GLU A 68 15.49 -0.45 -5.25
N ASN A 69 15.47 -1.33 -4.24
CA ASN A 69 14.82 -2.63 -4.30
C ASN A 69 13.41 -2.51 -3.71
N THR A 70 12.39 -2.44 -4.56
CA THR A 70 10.98 -2.29 -4.15
C THR A 70 10.41 -3.51 -3.43
N GLN A 71 11.09 -4.66 -3.48
CA GLN A 71 10.72 -5.85 -2.70
C GLN A 71 11.26 -5.83 -1.27
N ALA A 72 12.05 -4.81 -0.91
CA ALA A 72 12.64 -4.66 0.41
C ALA A 72 11.81 -3.71 1.28
N PHE A 73 11.50 -4.16 2.50
CA PHE A 73 10.85 -3.35 3.52
C PHE A 73 11.58 -2.02 3.82
N PRO A 74 10.86 -0.91 4.10
CA PRO A 74 9.41 -0.75 3.92
C PRO A 74 9.06 -0.40 2.48
N ASP A 75 7.78 -0.52 2.12
CA ASP A 75 7.27 -0.07 0.82
C ASP A 75 7.51 1.44 0.58
N PHE A 76 7.31 2.26 1.62
CA PHE A 76 7.48 3.72 1.54
C PHE A 76 8.23 4.29 2.74
N LEU A 77 9.07 5.29 2.45
CA LEU A 77 9.75 6.15 3.41
C LEU A 77 9.10 7.53 3.37
N LEU A 78 8.39 7.94 4.43
CA LEU A 78 7.63 9.20 4.46
C LEU A 78 8.46 10.42 4.85
N SER A 79 9.74 10.23 5.21
CA SER A 79 10.68 11.31 5.53
C SER A 79 12.03 11.17 4.83
N GLU A 80 12.90 12.16 5.04
CA GLU A 80 14.27 12.14 4.56
C GLU A 80 15.17 11.14 5.32
N SER A 81 14.68 10.57 6.43
CA SER A 81 15.40 9.56 7.20
C SER A 81 15.23 8.18 6.57
N ASP A 82 16.29 7.38 6.59
CA ASP A 82 16.25 5.96 6.19
C ASP A 82 15.90 5.02 7.35
N THR A 83 15.65 5.57 8.55
CA THR A 83 15.37 4.80 9.77
C THR A 83 14.06 5.19 10.45
N LYS A 84 13.24 6.06 9.86
CA LYS A 84 11.99 6.56 10.48
C LYS A 84 10.86 6.70 9.48
N ASP A 85 9.65 6.82 10.01
CA ASP A 85 8.42 7.08 9.26
C ASP A 85 8.20 6.05 8.14
N PHE A 86 8.41 4.78 8.50
CA PHE A 86 8.21 3.63 7.64
C PHE A 86 6.72 3.38 7.45
N LEU A 87 6.31 3.23 6.19
CA LEU A 87 4.95 2.84 5.83
C LEU A 87 5.00 1.58 4.97
N GLU A 88 4.41 0.50 5.48
CA GLU A 88 4.23 -0.76 4.77
C GLU A 88 2.75 -0.90 4.38
N LEU A 89 2.47 -1.27 3.13
CA LEU A 89 1.13 -1.63 2.71
C LEU A 89 0.93 -3.14 2.84
N LYS A 90 -0.17 -3.54 3.47
CA LYS A 90 -0.66 -4.93 3.42
C LYS A 90 -2.04 -4.98 2.84
N THR A 91 -2.32 -6.02 2.08
CA THR A 91 -3.65 -6.20 1.49
C THR A 91 -4.12 -7.64 1.68
N PHE A 92 -5.44 -7.82 1.79
CA PHE A 92 -6.03 -9.15 1.78
C PHE A 92 -7.44 -9.12 1.20
N ASN A 93 -7.90 -10.26 0.69
CA ASN A 93 -9.26 -10.39 0.20
C ASN A 93 -10.24 -10.44 1.39
N ALA A 94 -11.20 -9.52 1.45
CA ALA A 94 -12.16 -9.39 2.56
C ALA A 94 -13.09 -10.60 2.74
N SER A 95 -13.22 -11.47 1.74
CA SER A 95 -13.95 -12.74 1.83
C SER A 95 -13.10 -13.90 2.35
N ALA A 96 -11.84 -13.63 2.71
CA ALA A 96 -10.91 -14.59 3.31
C ALA A 96 -10.30 -13.98 4.59
N SER A 97 -9.66 -14.82 5.39
CA SER A 97 -8.84 -14.34 6.50
C SER A 97 -7.62 -13.56 5.99
N PRO A 98 -7.11 -12.57 6.76
CA PRO A 98 -5.86 -11.90 6.43
C PRO A 98 -4.72 -12.93 6.38
N ALA A 99 -4.20 -13.16 5.17
CA ALA A 99 -3.16 -14.17 4.90
C ALA A 99 -1.84 -13.54 4.44
N PHE A 100 -1.63 -12.25 4.74
CA PHE A 100 -0.37 -11.59 4.45
C PHE A 100 0.67 -11.93 5.53
N ASP A 101 1.92 -12.10 5.10
CA ASP A 101 3.04 -12.22 6.01
C ASP A 101 3.57 -10.83 6.41
N ILE A 102 4.04 -10.71 7.65
CA ILE A 102 4.80 -9.53 8.10
C ILE A 102 6.22 -9.63 7.52
N ALA A 103 6.89 -10.75 7.79
CA ALA A 103 8.20 -11.11 7.25
C ALA A 103 8.51 -12.57 7.62
N ASN A 104 9.52 -13.16 6.96
CA ASN A 104 10.16 -14.36 7.48
C ASN A 104 10.74 -14.08 8.89
N PHE A 105 10.49 -14.96 9.86
CA PHE A 105 10.82 -14.75 11.27
C PHE A 105 12.32 -14.49 11.51
N ASP A 106 13.19 -15.35 10.98
CA ASP A 106 14.64 -15.22 11.19
C ASP A 106 15.19 -13.95 10.52
N SER A 107 14.72 -13.66 9.28
CA SER A 107 15.06 -12.43 8.57
C SER A 107 14.57 -11.18 9.31
N TYR A 108 13.39 -11.25 9.94
CA TYR A 108 12.84 -10.15 10.73
C TYR A 108 13.69 -9.90 11.97
N CYS A 109 13.95 -10.93 12.77
CA CYS A 109 14.82 -10.85 13.96
C CYS A 109 16.21 -10.30 13.60
N THR A 110 16.82 -10.82 12.53
CA THR A 110 18.12 -10.33 12.05
C THR A 110 18.07 -8.87 11.64
N SER A 111 17.00 -8.45 10.95
CA SER A 111 16.87 -7.05 10.52
C SER A 111 16.75 -6.07 11.69
N LEU A 112 16.07 -6.46 12.78
CA LEU A 112 15.92 -5.63 13.98
C LEU A 112 17.24 -5.38 14.71
N LEU A 113 18.23 -6.27 14.56
CA LEU A 113 19.57 -6.03 15.10
C LEU A 113 20.30 -4.89 14.38
N THR A 114 19.92 -4.62 13.13
CA THR A 114 20.55 -3.58 12.29
C THR A 114 19.72 -2.30 12.19
N ILE A 115 18.39 -2.42 12.15
CA ILE A 115 17.43 -1.32 12.02
C ILE A 115 16.30 -1.61 13.01
N PRO A 116 16.50 -1.34 14.32
CA PRO A 116 15.50 -1.61 15.34
C PRO A 116 14.20 -0.83 15.13
N GLU A 117 14.26 0.34 14.49
CA GLU A 117 13.12 1.21 14.19
C GLU A 117 12.09 0.54 13.27
N ARG A 118 12.44 -0.58 12.63
CA ARG A 118 11.47 -1.41 11.88
C ARG A 118 10.29 -1.86 12.74
N ILE A 119 10.46 -1.97 14.07
CA ILE A 119 9.37 -2.30 14.99
C ILE A 119 8.33 -1.16 15.11
N GLU A 120 8.69 0.07 14.77
CA GLU A 120 7.84 1.26 14.86
C GLU A 120 7.13 1.56 13.54
N ALA A 121 7.20 0.67 12.55
CA ALA A 121 6.62 0.91 11.25
C ALA A 121 5.09 0.88 11.28
N ASP A 122 4.49 1.80 10.54
CA ASP A 122 3.06 1.86 10.34
C ASP A 122 2.63 0.89 9.23
N TYR A 123 1.61 0.08 9.49
CA TYR A 123 1.06 -0.87 8.52
C TYR A 123 -0.30 -0.38 8.04
N LEU A 124 -0.33 0.20 6.84
CA LEU A 124 -1.61 0.55 6.20
C LEU A 124 -2.20 -0.72 5.57
N ILE A 125 -3.30 -1.21 6.15
CA ILE A 125 -3.89 -2.49 5.76
C ILE A 125 -5.18 -2.24 4.98
N PHE A 126 -5.29 -2.79 3.77
CA PHE A 126 -6.52 -2.79 2.98
C PHE A 126 -7.16 -4.18 2.94
N SER A 127 -8.43 -4.30 3.33
CA SER A 127 -9.24 -5.43 2.89
C SER A 127 -9.94 -5.05 1.58
N TYR A 128 -9.76 -5.86 0.54
CA TYR A 128 -10.33 -5.58 -0.78
C TYR A 128 -11.34 -6.65 -1.20
N LYS A 129 -12.24 -6.29 -2.10
CA LYS A 129 -13.13 -7.20 -2.81
C LYS A 129 -12.91 -7.06 -4.31
N MET A 130 -12.93 -8.21 -5.00
CA MET A 130 -12.88 -8.30 -6.45
C MET A 130 -14.12 -9.08 -6.89
N VAL A 131 -15.14 -8.38 -7.40
CA VAL A 131 -16.43 -8.99 -7.77
C VAL A 131 -16.81 -8.46 -9.14
N ASN A 132 -17.11 -9.36 -10.09
CA ASN A 132 -17.48 -8.99 -11.47
C ASN A 132 -16.49 -8.01 -12.14
N ALA A 133 -15.19 -8.19 -11.88
CA ALA A 133 -14.11 -7.29 -12.31
C ALA A 133 -14.17 -5.85 -11.76
N GLU A 134 -14.92 -5.62 -10.69
CA GLU A 134 -14.91 -4.39 -9.89
C GLU A 134 -14.09 -4.59 -8.61
N LEU A 135 -13.10 -3.71 -8.44
CA LEU A 135 -12.25 -3.64 -7.25
C LEU A 135 -12.85 -2.62 -6.29
N SER A 136 -13.07 -3.02 -5.05
CA SER A 136 -13.48 -2.10 -3.98
C SER A 136 -12.70 -2.37 -2.69
N ILE A 137 -12.55 -1.34 -1.87
CA ILE A 137 -11.95 -1.44 -0.54
C ILE A 137 -13.07 -1.58 0.48
N ASP A 138 -13.07 -2.69 1.21
CA ASP A 138 -14.06 -3.01 2.23
C ASP A 138 -13.72 -2.31 3.56
N ASN A 139 -12.47 -2.39 4.00
CA ASN A 139 -11.98 -1.74 5.20
C ASN A 139 -10.50 -1.32 5.08
N VAL A 140 -10.13 -0.37 5.93
CA VAL A 140 -8.77 0.18 6.03
C VAL A 140 -8.39 0.27 7.50
N TRP A 141 -7.16 -0.12 7.84
CA TRP A 141 -6.56 0.04 9.16
C TRP A 141 -5.18 0.68 9.04
N LEU A 142 -4.73 1.27 10.14
CA LEU A 142 -3.36 1.71 10.35
C LEU A 142 -2.86 1.15 11.67
#